data_AF-A0A0M3KIW7-F1
#
_entry.id   AF-A0A0M3KIW7-F1
#
_cell.length_a   1.000
_cell.length_b   1.000
_cell.length_c   1.000
_cell.angle_alpha   90.00
_cell.angle_beta   90.00
_cell.angle_gamma   90.00
#
_symmetry.space_group_name_H-M   'P 1'
#
loop_
_entity.id
_entity.type
_entity.pdbx_description
1 polymer ?
#
loop_
_entity_poly.entity_id
_entity_poly.type
_entity_poly.pdbx_seq_one_letter_code
_entity_poly.pdbx_strand_id
1 'polypeptide(L)'
;MFEHYPHMRSAFKGRENYTAEDVQKDEFFVKQGHKILLALRMLCTSYDDEPTFDFFVDALLDRHIKDDIHLPQAQWHEFWKLFAEYLDQKSHSHLTEDEKHSWTTIGEEFGHEADKHAKAGHHEGEHKEEHH
;
A
#
# COMPACT_ATOMS: atom_id res chain seq x y z
N MET A 1 4.72 -1.45 11.39
CA MET A 1 4.94 -2.47 10.33
C MET A 1 6.03 -3.46 10.70
N PHE A 2 7.32 -3.11 10.72
CA PHE A 2 8.41 -4.09 10.87
C PHE A 2 8.35 -5.01 12.11
N GLU A 3 7.82 -4.51 13.23
CA GLU A 3 7.68 -5.29 14.48
C GLU A 3 6.41 -6.17 14.51
N HIS A 4 5.29 -5.65 14.00
CA HIS A 4 3.96 -6.27 14.15
C HIS A 4 3.48 -7.04 12.91
N TYR A 5 4.06 -6.75 11.74
CA TYR A 5 3.72 -7.35 10.44
C TYR A 5 5.00 -7.89 9.77
N PRO A 6 5.67 -8.88 10.40
CA PRO A 6 7.00 -9.31 9.98
C PRO A 6 7.06 -9.94 8.59
N HIS A 7 5.96 -10.50 8.09
CA HIS A 7 5.87 -11.11 6.76
C HIS A 7 5.94 -10.08 5.62
N MET A 8 5.52 -8.83 5.87
CA MET A 8 5.58 -7.74 4.90
C MET A 8 7.02 -7.21 4.67
N ARG A 9 7.98 -7.61 5.53
CA ARG A 9 9.40 -7.20 5.40
C ARG A 9 10.08 -7.78 4.16
N SER A 10 9.55 -8.87 3.61
CA SER A 10 10.05 -9.50 2.38
C SER A 10 10.06 -8.55 1.17
N ALA A 11 9.22 -7.51 1.18
CA ALA A 11 9.18 -6.48 0.15
C ALA A 11 10.38 -5.51 0.20
N PHE A 12 11.17 -5.51 1.27
CA PHE A 12 12.25 -4.56 1.52
C PHE A 12 13.62 -5.24 1.38
N LYS A 13 14.08 -5.38 0.13
CA LYS A 13 15.33 -6.07 -0.21
C LYS A 13 16.53 -5.56 0.61
N GLY A 14 17.26 -6.49 1.22
CA GLY A 14 18.42 -6.23 2.09
C GLY A 14 18.06 -5.70 3.49
N ARG A 15 16.77 -5.64 3.83
CA ARG A 15 16.24 -5.14 5.12
C ARG A 15 15.22 -6.10 5.73
N GLU A 16 15.17 -7.34 5.28
CA GLU A 16 14.15 -8.34 5.60
C GLU A 16 14.15 -8.70 7.10
N ASN A 17 15.32 -8.62 7.72
CA ASN A 17 15.54 -8.97 9.13
C ASN A 17 15.61 -7.74 10.06
N TYR A 18 15.26 -6.55 9.57
CA TYR A 18 15.33 -5.33 10.38
C TYR A 18 14.36 -5.39 11.58
N THR A 19 14.84 -4.88 12.71
CA THR A 19 14.05 -4.56 13.90
C THR A 19 13.48 -3.14 13.83
N ALA A 20 12.60 -2.77 14.75
CA ALA A 20 12.12 -1.39 14.86
C ALA A 20 13.26 -0.38 15.09
N GLU A 21 14.34 -0.76 15.79
CA GLU A 21 15.49 0.12 16.03
C GLU A 21 16.31 0.36 14.76
N ASP A 22 16.52 -0.68 13.95
CA ASP A 22 17.22 -0.56 12.66
C ASP A 22 16.47 0.38 11.71
N VAL A 23 15.14 0.26 11.67
CA VAL A 23 14.27 1.12 10.85
C VAL A 23 14.40 2.59 11.24
N GLN A 24 14.50 2.91 12.54
CA GLN A 24 14.62 4.30 12.99
C GLN A 24 15.95 4.95 12.62
N LYS A 25 17.02 4.16 12.47
CA LYS A 25 18.38 4.65 12.19
C LYS A 25 18.71 4.72 10.70
N ASP A 26 17.95 4.02 9.85
CA ASP A 26 18.22 3.98 8.41
C ASP A 26 17.51 5.11 7.66
N GLU A 27 18.28 5.99 7.01
CA GLU A 27 17.78 7.11 6.21
C GLU A 27 16.84 6.68 5.07
N PHE A 28 16.95 5.43 4.60
CA PHE A 28 16.03 4.86 3.63
C PHE A 28 14.58 4.99 4.12
N PHE A 29 14.30 4.66 5.39
CA PHE A 29 12.95 4.71 5.94
C PHE A 29 12.48 6.13 6.25
N VAL A 30 13.39 7.08 6.47
CA VAL A 30 13.02 8.50 6.53
C VAL A 30 12.45 8.95 5.18
N LYS A 31 13.11 8.58 4.07
CA LYS A 31 12.63 8.93 2.71
C LYS A 31 11.39 8.13 2.34
N GLN A 32 11.37 6.83 2.64
CA GLN A 32 10.24 5.96 2.31
C GLN A 32 8.99 6.29 3.15
N GLY A 33 9.16 6.66 4.42
CA GLY A 33 8.08 7.13 5.29
C GLY A 33 7.39 8.37 4.74
N HIS A 34 8.15 9.34 4.22
CA HIS A 34 7.55 10.50 3.54
C HIS A 34 6.80 10.11 2.26
N LYS A 35 7.37 9.21 1.44
CA LYS A 35 6.73 8.76 0.20
C LYS A 35 5.38 8.09 0.45
N ILE A 36 5.29 7.21 1.45
CA ILE A 36 4.05 6.51 1.76
C ILE A 36 2.99 7.43 2.35
N LEU A 37 3.36 8.34 3.27
CA LEU A 37 2.42 9.32 3.83
C LEU A 37 1.90 10.30 2.76
N LEU A 38 2.76 10.70 1.81
CA LEU A 38 2.33 11.49 0.66
C LEU A 38 1.34 10.72 -0.23
N ALA A 39 1.62 9.46 -0.54
CA ALA A 39 0.71 8.63 -1.33
C ALA A 39 -0.66 8.49 -0.66
N LEU A 40 -0.69 8.27 0.66
CA LEU A 40 -1.94 8.21 1.43
C LEU A 40 -2.70 9.54 1.39
N ARG A 41 -1.98 10.67 1.52
CA ARG A 41 -2.60 11.98 1.38
C ARG A 41 -3.23 12.16 0.00
N MET A 42 -2.53 11.75 -1.06
CA MET A 42 -3.05 11.83 -2.42
C MET A 42 -4.33 11.00 -2.60
N LEU A 43 -4.33 9.73 -2.14
CA LEU A 43 -5.52 8.87 -2.16
C LEU A 43 -6.71 9.54 -1.47
N CYS A 44 -6.53 10.08 -0.27
CA CYS A 44 -7.62 10.78 0.43
C CYS A 44 -8.08 12.04 -0.31
N THR A 45 -7.17 12.80 -0.93
CA THR A 45 -7.54 14.04 -1.63
C THR A 45 -8.20 13.80 -2.99
N SER A 46 -7.93 12.66 -3.62
CA SER A 46 -8.58 12.27 -4.88
C SER A 46 -9.82 11.41 -4.67
N TYR A 47 -10.17 11.05 -3.44
CA TYR A 47 -11.23 10.07 -3.15
C TYR A 47 -12.60 10.47 -3.71
N ASP A 48 -12.93 11.76 -3.67
CA ASP A 48 -14.22 12.27 -4.20
C ASP A 48 -14.25 12.36 -5.74
N ASP A 49 -13.13 12.08 -6.42
CA ASP A 49 -12.98 12.04 -7.88
C ASP A 49 -12.52 10.64 -8.30
N GLU A 50 -13.46 9.72 -8.38
CA GLU A 50 -13.26 8.28 -8.66
C GLU A 50 -12.26 8.02 -9.82
N PRO A 51 -12.36 8.66 -11.01
CA PRO A 51 -11.37 8.46 -12.07
C PRO A 51 -9.94 8.83 -11.68
N THR A 52 -9.74 9.88 -10.88
CA THR A 52 -8.41 10.28 -10.41
C THR A 52 -7.92 9.35 -9.30
N PHE A 53 -8.81 8.86 -8.43
CA PHE A 53 -8.48 7.85 -7.43
C PHE A 53 -7.98 6.56 -8.10
N ASP A 54 -8.77 5.99 -9.02
CA ASP A 54 -8.44 4.73 -9.70
C ASP A 54 -7.11 4.84 -10.47
N PHE A 55 -6.94 5.91 -11.24
CA PHE A 55 -5.69 6.14 -11.97
C PHE A 55 -4.48 6.26 -11.03
N PHE A 56 -4.66 6.86 -9.85
CA PHE A 56 -3.59 6.94 -8.87
C PHE A 56 -3.29 5.59 -8.22
N VAL A 57 -4.31 4.76 -7.96
CA VAL A 57 -4.13 3.38 -7.50
C VAL A 57 -3.34 2.57 -8.52
N ASP A 58 -3.72 2.59 -9.80
CA ASP A 58 -3.00 1.93 -10.89
C ASP A 58 -1.53 2.39 -10.95
N ALA A 59 -1.30 3.70 -10.91
CA ALA A 59 0.05 4.27 -10.95
C ALA A 59 0.90 3.85 -9.73
N LEU A 60 0.27 3.66 -8.56
CA LEU A 60 0.96 3.11 -7.39
C LEU A 60 1.34 1.65 -7.61
N LEU A 61 0.44 0.81 -8.12
CA LEU A 61 0.70 -0.60 -8.38
C LEU A 61 1.80 -0.78 -9.44
N ASP A 62 1.71 -0.05 -10.54
CA ASP A 62 2.73 -0.02 -11.60
C ASP A 62 4.11 0.33 -11.06
N ARG A 63 4.19 1.28 -10.13
CA ARG A 63 5.47 1.66 -9.51
C ARG A 63 6.06 0.52 -8.67
N HIS A 64 5.23 -0.24 -7.96
CA HIS A 64 5.71 -1.41 -7.22
C HIS A 64 6.22 -2.50 -8.16
N ILE A 65 5.49 -2.76 -9.26
CA ILE A 65 5.92 -3.71 -10.31
C ILE A 65 7.25 -3.26 -10.93
N LYS A 66 7.36 -1.97 -11.30
CA LYS A 66 8.56 -1.39 -11.91
C LYS A 66 9.81 -1.52 -11.04
N ASP A 67 9.66 -1.43 -9.72
CA ASP A 67 10.74 -1.56 -8.75
C ASP A 67 10.99 -3.03 -8.32
N ASP A 68 10.40 -4.01 -9.02
CA ASP A 68 10.49 -5.45 -8.75
C ASP A 68 10.05 -5.80 -7.32
N ILE A 69 8.94 -5.19 -6.90
CA ILE A 69 8.24 -5.42 -5.63
C ILE A 69 6.91 -6.11 -5.94
N HIS A 70 6.91 -7.44 -5.82
CA HIS A 70 5.72 -8.27 -6.03
C HIS A 70 5.11 -8.64 -4.69
N LEU A 71 3.98 -8.00 -4.36
CA LEU A 71 3.22 -8.30 -3.15
C LEU A 71 2.12 -9.33 -3.46
N PRO A 72 1.89 -10.32 -2.59
CA PRO A 72 0.68 -11.12 -2.63
C PRO A 72 -0.56 -10.22 -2.56
N GLN A 73 -1.62 -10.56 -3.30
CA GLN A 73 -2.82 -9.72 -3.39
C GLN A 73 -3.40 -9.37 -2.02
N ALA A 74 -3.42 -10.33 -1.10
CA ALA A 74 -3.91 -10.14 0.27
C ALA A 74 -3.18 -9.01 1.03
N GLN A 75 -1.91 -8.74 0.72
CA GLN A 75 -1.15 -7.68 1.39
C GLN A 75 -1.61 -6.27 1.01
N TRP A 76 -2.20 -6.08 -0.18
CA TRP A 76 -2.82 -4.81 -0.57
C TRP A 76 -4.02 -4.46 0.32
N HIS A 77 -4.80 -5.47 0.71
CA HIS A 77 -5.92 -5.30 1.64
C HIS A 77 -5.43 -5.18 3.09
N GLU A 78 -4.46 -6.00 3.50
CA GLU A 78 -3.93 -6.01 4.86
C GLU A 78 -3.29 -4.67 5.26
N PHE A 79 -2.72 -3.95 4.29
CA PHE A 79 -2.11 -2.63 4.50
C PHE A 79 -3.03 -1.64 5.22
N TRP A 80 -4.33 -1.63 4.90
CA TRP A 80 -5.29 -0.68 5.46
C TRP A 80 -5.54 -0.91 6.94
N LYS A 81 -5.59 -2.17 7.37
CA LYS A 81 -5.65 -2.52 8.79
C LYS A 81 -4.41 -2.04 9.53
N LEU A 82 -3.23 -2.32 8.98
CA LEU A 82 -1.96 -1.86 9.54
C LEU A 82 -1.93 -0.34 9.69
N PHE A 83 -2.40 0.39 8.68
CA PHE A 83 -2.38 1.84 8.68
C PHE A 83 -3.36 2.44 9.69
N ALA A 84 -4.56 1.87 9.82
CA ALA A 84 -5.52 2.26 10.85
C ALA A 84 -4.96 2.03 12.27
N GLU A 85 -4.31 0.89 12.53
CA GLU A 85 -3.62 0.62 13.80
C GLU A 85 -2.48 1.61 14.08
N TYR A 86 -1.71 1.97 13.05
CA TYR A 86 -0.68 3.00 13.15
C TYR A 86 -1.27 4.37 13.53
N LEU A 87 -2.35 4.79 12.87
CA LEU A 87 -3.01 6.06 13.15
C LEU A 87 -3.62 6.08 14.54
N ASP A 88 -4.23 4.99 14.99
CA ASP A 88 -4.81 4.88 16.32
C ASP A 88 -3.75 5.06 17.42
N GLN A 89 -2.56 4.48 17.23
CA GLN A 89 -1.42 4.65 18.14
C GLN A 89 -0.78 6.04 18.10
N LYS A 90 -0.87 6.75 16.97
CA LYS A 90 -0.27 8.09 16.79
C LYS A 90 -1.23 9.23 17.10
N SER A 91 -2.53 8.99 17.03
CA SER A 91 -3.56 9.96 17.39
C SER A 91 -3.48 10.24 18.89
N HIS A 92 -3.62 11.51 19.28
CA HIS A 92 -3.67 11.89 20.69
C HIS A 92 -4.97 11.42 21.37
N SER A 93 -6.02 11.14 20.59
CA SER A 93 -7.37 10.82 21.07
C SER A 93 -7.91 9.49 20.53
N HIS A 94 -7.06 8.61 20.01
CA HIS A 94 -7.45 7.46 19.18
C HIS A 94 -8.25 7.88 17.94
N LEU A 95 -8.54 6.93 17.04
CA LEU A 95 -9.48 7.17 15.94
C LEU A 95 -10.92 7.03 16.45
N THR A 96 -11.78 7.93 15.99
CA THR A 96 -13.23 7.80 16.14
C THR A 96 -13.76 6.62 15.31
N GLU A 97 -14.96 6.15 15.61
CA GLU A 97 -15.57 5.06 14.84
C GLU A 97 -15.83 5.49 13.38
N ASP A 98 -16.21 6.75 13.15
CA ASP A 98 -16.41 7.29 11.80
C ASP A 98 -15.10 7.32 10.99
N GLU A 99 -13.97 7.67 11.61
CA GLU A 99 -12.66 7.63 10.97
C GLU A 99 -12.22 6.20 10.65
N LYS A 100 -12.43 5.26 11.59
CA LYS A 100 -12.13 3.83 11.35
C LYS A 100 -12.97 3.28 10.20
N HIS A 101 -14.25 3.64 10.16
CA HIS A 101 -15.14 3.27 9.07
C HIS A 101 -14.65 3.84 7.73
N SER A 102 -14.30 5.13 7.70
CA SER A 102 -13.77 5.79 6.51
C SER A 102 -12.50 5.12 5.96
N TRP A 103 -11.55 4.75 6.82
CA TRP A 103 -10.36 4.01 6.40
C TRP A 103 -10.66 2.61 5.89
N THR A 104 -11.68 1.95 6.45
CA THR A 104 -12.13 0.64 5.97
C THR A 104 -12.71 0.78 4.57
N THR A 105 -13.58 1.77 4.33
CA THR A 105 -14.16 2.04 3.01
C THR A 105 -13.09 2.36 1.98
N ILE A 106 -12.17 3.29 2.27
CA ILE A 106 -11.06 3.61 1.36
C ILE A 106 -10.24 2.35 1.04
N GLY A 107 -10.02 1.49 2.04
CA GLY A 107 -9.26 0.25 1.85
C GLY A 107 -9.97 -0.80 1.00
N GLU A 108 -11.30 -0.88 1.10
CA GLU A 108 -12.13 -1.74 0.25
C GLU A 108 -12.10 -1.27 -1.21
N GLU A 109 -12.31 0.04 -1.46
CA GLU A 109 -12.27 0.61 -2.81
C GLU A 109 -10.88 0.49 -3.45
N PHE A 110 -9.82 0.79 -2.69
CA PHE A 110 -8.46 0.55 -3.15
C PHE A 110 -8.23 -0.93 -3.50
N GLY A 111 -8.72 -1.84 -2.64
CA GLY A 111 -8.57 -3.27 -2.85
C GLY A 111 -9.29 -3.76 -4.11
N HIS A 112 -10.50 -3.26 -4.37
CA HIS A 112 -11.24 -3.56 -5.60
C HIS A 112 -10.48 -3.13 -6.85
N GLU A 113 -9.92 -1.92 -6.86
CA GLU A 113 -9.15 -1.45 -8.01
C GLU A 113 -7.82 -2.21 -8.15
N ALA A 114 -7.16 -2.55 -7.04
CA ALA A 114 -5.98 -3.40 -7.06
C ALA A 114 -6.25 -4.81 -7.62
N ASP A 115 -7.40 -5.41 -7.30
CA ASP A 115 -7.83 -6.69 -7.87
C ASP A 115 -8.10 -6.59 -9.38
N LYS A 116 -8.69 -5.47 -9.82
CA LYS A 116 -8.97 -5.19 -11.23
C LYS A 116 -7.67 -5.01 -12.01
N HIS A 117 -6.73 -4.23 -11.49
CA HIS A 117 -5.41 -4.00 -12.07
C HIS A 117 -4.64 -5.33 -12.24
N ALA A 118 -4.60 -6.16 -11.20
CA ALA A 118 -3.93 -7.45 -11.25
C ALA A 118 -4.49 -8.34 -12.37
N LYS A 119 -5.83 -8.43 -12.50
CA LYS A 119 -6.48 -9.19 -13.59
C LYS A 119 -6.13 -8.65 -14.97
N ALA A 120 -6.12 -7.33 -15.15
CA ALA A 120 -5.74 -6.71 -16.43
C ALA A 120 -4.29 -7.06 -16.83
N GLY A 121 -3.36 -7.01 -15.88
CA GLY A 121 -1.96 -7.40 -16.11
C GLY A 121 -1.79 -8.88 -16.47
N HIS A 122 -2.59 -9.78 -15.88
CA HIS A 122 -2.61 -11.19 -16.27
C HIS A 122 -3.06 -11.40 -17.72
N HIS A 123 -4.11 -10.70 -18.16
CA HIS A 123 -4.61 -10.79 -19.54
C HIS A 123 -3.63 -10.22 -20.58
N GLU A 124 -2.86 -9.18 -20.26
CA GLU A 124 -1.83 -8.66 -21.16
C GLU A 124 -0.61 -9.60 -21.29
N GLY A 125 -0.29 -10.37 -20.24
CA GLY A 125 0.77 -11.37 -20.26
C GLY A 125 0.46 -12.53 -21.20
N GLU A 126 -0.77 -13.06 -21.14
CA GLU A 126 -1.24 -14.16 -22.00
C GLU A 126 -1.21 -13.76 -23.49
N HIS A 127 -1.66 -12.55 -23.82
CA HIS A 127 -1.62 -12.06 -25.20
C HIS A 127 -0.20 -11.87 -25.76
N LYS A 128 0.79 -11.60 -24.90
CA LYS A 128 2.20 -11.48 -25.33
C LYS A 128 2.86 -12.84 -25.55
N GLU A 129 2.43 -13.88 -24.84
CA GLU A 129 2.94 -15.24 -25.02
C GLU A 129 2.39 -15.93 -26.29
N GLU A 130 1.16 -15.60 -26.72
CA GLU A 130 0.58 -16.15 -27.96
C GLU A 130 1.20 -15.61 -29.26
N HIS A 131 1.99 -14.54 -29.18
CA HIS A 131 2.60 -13.87 -30.34
C HIS A 131 4.11 -14.14 -30.51
N HIS A 132 4.69 -15.13 -29.81
CA HIS A 132 6.10 -15.50 -29.93
C HIS A 132 6.32 -16.89 -30.57
#